data_AF-M4B4R8-F1
#
_entry.id   AF-M4B4R8-F1
#
_cell.length_a   1.000
_cell.length_b   1.000
_cell.length_c   1.000
_cell.angle_alpha   90.00
_cell.angle_beta   90.00
_cell.angle_gamma   90.00
#
_symmetry.space_group_name_H-M   'P 1'
#
loop_
_entity.id
_entity.type
_entity.pdbx_description
1 polymer ?
#
loop_
_entity_poly.entity_id
_entity_poly.type
_entity_poly.pdbx_seq_one_letter_code
_entity_poly.pdbx_strand_id
1 'polypeptide(L)'
;MKLDDFRNVLIRTSAAFGGMKGKYRTFDGSLLDFMLLETEKLHALARRYMSPDENAFFPHLLPEPILPIVDYPRILTPNRININSQIMSVYQEKILPGLTTNASDHTLYGSTVTADIAVLQALSKRIHFGKFIAEAKFQAETERYTKLILANDADGIMEALTDSTVEKKVLERVKLKASTYGQDPNSPATSSDKELKVDPQLISDLYRDFVMPLTKQVQVRYLLQRVAHSSIAVTGVDGSFCWLAAQALFGGETLRKEQLLPAESISMVFNDVCSNRTAYGVVPIEDSRLGMLKETQAQLMRTSLKVSAELVLTRSFIFAAKDKLINPSSDVTKVFCPQDTDAWLLAQAEQSWPSAQIVSVPNVTEAAARAFTEGSSVAVTTLSAAESNGLEQVEMSHAVVSDGRVSEGRSSFIRFVVVSKNYPASTGNDKSCLSMRIKHEVGSLLNALDVWKNHGINLTCLESIYRQEQGGYDFFVEVLGHFDDTNMREAVEKLQSVCTVKHLGSFPIVKRLIQS
;
A
#
# COMPACT_ATOMS: atom_id res chain seq x y z
N MET A 1 -20.05 -36.38 5.95
CA MET A 1 -19.75 -35.47 4.82
C MET A 1 -21.01 -35.25 4.00
N LYS A 2 -21.59 -34.04 4.05
CA LYS A 2 -22.13 -33.35 2.88
C LYS A 2 -21.76 -31.87 3.03
N LEU A 3 -21.14 -31.34 1.99
CA LEU A 3 -20.46 -30.04 1.91
C LEU A 3 -21.45 -28.86 1.76
N ASP A 4 -22.75 -29.09 1.94
CA ASP A 4 -23.80 -28.15 1.53
C ASP A 4 -24.25 -27.19 2.64
N ASP A 5 -23.94 -27.46 3.91
CA ASP A 5 -24.40 -26.60 5.03
C ASP A 5 -23.46 -25.41 5.35
N PHE A 6 -22.30 -25.31 4.70
CA PHE A 6 -21.37 -24.17 4.85
C PHE A 6 -21.58 -23.04 3.82
N ARG A 7 -22.55 -23.17 2.91
CA ARG A 7 -22.85 -22.14 1.89
C ARG A 7 -23.81 -21.03 2.36
N ASN A 8 -24.27 -21.05 3.61
CA ASN A 8 -25.28 -20.13 4.13
C ASN A 8 -24.76 -18.88 4.89
N VAL A 9 -23.53 -18.42 4.66
CA VAL A 9 -22.97 -17.27 5.43
C VAL A 9 -22.60 -16.02 4.59
N LEU A 10 -22.75 -16.02 3.26
CA LEU A 10 -22.42 -14.82 2.44
C LEU A 10 -23.46 -14.44 1.38
N ILE A 11 -24.72 -14.81 1.59
CA ILE A 11 -25.82 -14.21 0.83
C ILE A 11 -26.25 -12.96 1.59
N ARG A 12 -25.79 -11.79 1.12
CA ARG A 12 -26.39 -10.49 1.46
C ARG A 12 -27.81 -10.43 0.89
N THR A 13 -28.75 -11.10 1.53
CA THR A 13 -30.19 -10.96 1.26
C THR A 13 -30.68 -9.69 1.95
N SER A 14 -30.43 -8.53 1.33
CA SER A 14 -31.34 -7.40 1.48
C SER A 14 -32.63 -7.81 0.76
N ALA A 15 -33.68 -8.13 1.53
CA ALA A 15 -34.96 -8.65 1.05
C ALA A 15 -35.76 -7.69 0.15
N ALA A 16 -35.21 -6.54 -0.26
CA ALA A 16 -35.89 -5.58 -1.11
C ALA A 16 -35.64 -5.76 -2.61
N PHE A 17 -34.49 -6.29 -3.04
CA PHE A 17 -34.21 -6.53 -4.46
C PHE A 17 -33.16 -7.63 -4.56
N GLY A 18 -33.52 -8.79 -5.13
CA GLY A 18 -32.56 -9.83 -5.53
C GLY A 18 -31.73 -9.36 -6.72
N GLY A 19 -30.89 -8.34 -6.52
CA GLY A 19 -30.13 -7.63 -7.54
C GLY A 19 -31.04 -6.96 -8.59
N MET A 20 -30.60 -5.85 -9.17
CA MET A 20 -31.26 -5.34 -10.39
C MET A 20 -30.92 -6.19 -11.63
N LYS A 21 -30.96 -7.52 -11.50
CA LYS A 21 -30.80 -8.46 -12.61
C LYS A 21 -31.98 -8.33 -13.57
N GLY A 22 -31.77 -7.63 -14.69
CA GLY A 22 -32.67 -7.67 -15.85
C GLY A 22 -33.00 -6.33 -16.49
N LYS A 23 -33.02 -5.22 -15.73
CA LYS A 23 -33.28 -3.86 -16.29
C LYS A 23 -32.02 -3.06 -16.60
N TYR A 24 -30.95 -3.24 -15.81
CA TYR A 24 -29.64 -2.63 -16.03
C TYR A 24 -28.59 -3.75 -16.03
N ARG A 25 -28.18 -4.21 -17.21
CA ARG A 25 -27.29 -5.39 -17.36
C ARG A 25 -25.86 -5.18 -16.84
N THR A 26 -25.52 -3.97 -16.42
CA THR A 26 -24.15 -3.51 -16.12
C THR A 26 -23.91 -3.14 -14.66
N PHE A 27 -24.90 -3.25 -13.76
CA PHE A 27 -24.76 -2.89 -12.35
C PHE A 27 -25.07 -4.06 -11.42
N ASP A 28 -24.12 -4.41 -10.55
CA ASP A 28 -24.24 -5.44 -9.53
C ASP A 28 -24.17 -4.79 -8.14
N GLY A 29 -25.33 -4.56 -7.51
CA GLY A 29 -25.45 -3.85 -6.24
C GLY A 29 -26.89 -3.75 -5.74
N SER A 30 -27.08 -3.20 -4.54
CA SER A 30 -28.41 -2.95 -3.96
C SER A 30 -29.10 -1.73 -4.61
N LEU A 31 -30.41 -1.56 -4.33
CA LEU A 31 -31.13 -0.35 -4.74
C LEU A 31 -30.46 0.92 -4.19
N LEU A 32 -29.96 0.86 -2.95
CA LEU A 32 -29.22 1.94 -2.33
C LEU A 32 -27.92 2.26 -3.06
N ASP A 33 -27.14 1.23 -3.42
CA ASP A 33 -25.88 1.43 -4.15
C ASP A 33 -26.13 2.09 -5.51
N PHE A 34 -27.17 1.63 -6.23
CA PHE A 34 -27.53 2.20 -7.53
C PHE A 34 -27.99 3.66 -7.42
N MET A 35 -28.98 3.91 -6.56
CA MET A 35 -29.56 5.25 -6.40
C MET A 35 -28.52 6.23 -5.89
N LEU A 36 -27.65 5.81 -4.97
CA LEU A 36 -26.53 6.62 -4.49
C LEU A 36 -25.57 6.92 -5.63
N LEU A 37 -25.08 5.92 -6.37
CA LEU A 37 -24.17 6.12 -7.50
C LEU A 37 -24.73 7.10 -8.53
N GLU A 38 -25.96 6.91 -8.99
CA GLU A 38 -26.57 7.80 -9.99
C GLU A 38 -26.77 9.22 -9.46
N THR A 39 -27.10 9.36 -8.17
CA THR A 39 -27.14 10.66 -7.48
C THR A 39 -25.75 11.31 -7.42
N GLU A 40 -24.70 10.53 -7.11
CA GLU A 40 -23.33 11.05 -7.10
C GLU A 40 -22.85 11.45 -8.49
N LYS A 41 -23.21 10.72 -9.55
CA LYS A 41 -22.92 11.13 -10.93
C LYS A 41 -23.54 12.48 -11.25
N LEU A 42 -24.81 12.69 -10.91
CA LEU A 42 -25.49 13.97 -11.10
C LEU A 42 -24.80 15.10 -10.31
N HIS A 43 -24.44 14.85 -9.05
CA HIS A 43 -23.71 15.81 -8.23
C HIS A 43 -22.28 16.10 -8.74
N ALA A 44 -21.61 15.12 -9.34
CA ALA A 44 -20.28 15.27 -9.94
C ALA A 44 -20.31 16.22 -11.13
N LEU A 45 -21.33 16.12 -12.00
CA LEU A 45 -21.56 17.06 -13.10
C LEU A 45 -21.63 18.51 -12.58
N ALA A 46 -22.23 18.72 -11.41
CA ALA A 46 -22.33 20.01 -10.72
C ALA A 46 -21.08 20.40 -9.89
N ARG A 47 -19.96 19.69 -10.01
CA ARG A 47 -18.68 19.88 -9.28
C ARG A 47 -18.71 19.62 -7.78
N ARG A 48 -19.74 18.96 -7.24
CA ARG A 48 -19.83 18.74 -5.78
C ARG A 48 -18.56 18.12 -5.20
N TYR A 49 -18.04 17.08 -5.85
CA TYR A 49 -16.87 16.32 -5.38
C TYR A 49 -15.52 16.93 -5.75
N MET A 50 -15.51 18.14 -6.34
CA MET A 50 -14.30 18.96 -6.40
C MET A 50 -14.10 19.78 -5.13
N SER A 51 -15.15 19.94 -4.31
CA SER A 51 -15.06 20.63 -3.03
C SER A 51 -14.22 19.81 -2.05
N PRO A 52 -13.26 20.41 -1.33
CA PRO A 52 -12.33 19.68 -0.47
C PRO A 52 -12.99 19.00 0.75
N ASP A 53 -14.22 19.38 1.10
CA ASP A 53 -15.02 18.83 2.20
C ASP A 53 -16.04 17.75 1.76
N GLU A 54 -16.17 17.49 0.46
CA GLU A 54 -17.08 16.48 -0.09
C GLU A 54 -16.30 15.23 -0.50
N ASN A 55 -16.83 14.04 -0.19
CA ASN A 55 -16.19 12.76 -0.51
C ASN A 55 -17.26 11.80 -1.05
N ALA A 56 -17.09 11.33 -2.29
CA ALA A 56 -18.01 10.40 -2.93
C ALA A 56 -17.83 8.97 -2.43
N PHE A 57 -18.90 8.19 -2.39
CA PHE A 57 -18.89 6.75 -2.09
C PHE A 57 -18.33 5.94 -3.27
N PHE A 58 -18.52 6.41 -4.50
CA PHE A 58 -18.07 5.76 -5.73
C PHE A 58 -17.16 6.67 -6.59
N PRO A 59 -16.04 7.17 -6.04
CA PRO A 59 -15.22 8.20 -6.71
C PRO A 59 -14.68 7.77 -8.08
N HIS A 60 -14.48 6.46 -8.30
CA HIS A 60 -13.94 5.92 -9.55
C HIS A 60 -14.97 5.79 -10.69
N LEU A 61 -16.24 6.06 -10.41
CA LEU A 61 -17.35 5.90 -11.36
C LEU A 61 -18.02 7.24 -11.71
N LEU A 62 -17.42 8.35 -11.29
CA LEU A 62 -17.97 9.69 -11.51
C LEU A 62 -17.55 10.26 -12.86
N PRO A 63 -18.46 10.95 -13.57
CA PRO A 63 -18.12 11.69 -14.78
C PRO A 63 -17.34 12.97 -14.47
N GLU A 64 -16.67 13.51 -15.49
CA GLU A 64 -16.09 14.85 -15.44
C GLU A 64 -17.17 15.94 -15.27
N PRO A 65 -16.89 17.04 -14.54
CA PRO A 65 -17.84 18.11 -14.32
C PRO A 65 -18.13 18.89 -15.61
N ILE A 66 -19.37 19.35 -15.76
CA ILE A 66 -19.78 20.22 -16.89
C ILE A 66 -19.58 21.71 -16.59
N LEU A 67 -19.43 22.05 -15.31
CA LEU A 67 -19.19 23.42 -14.87
C LEU A 67 -17.67 23.71 -14.82
N PRO A 68 -17.24 24.97 -15.02
CA PRO A 68 -15.81 25.35 -14.99
C PRO A 68 -15.11 25.01 -13.68
N ILE A 69 -13.78 24.88 -13.63
CA ILE A 69 -13.10 24.58 -12.37
C ILE A 69 -13.19 25.80 -11.41
N VAL A 70 -13.44 25.55 -10.12
CA VAL A 70 -13.30 26.54 -9.04
C VAL A 70 -11.99 26.27 -8.32
N ASP A 71 -11.17 27.29 -8.12
CA ASP A 71 -9.97 27.18 -7.29
C ASP A 71 -10.37 27.38 -5.82
N TYR A 72 -10.25 26.32 -5.02
CA TYR A 72 -10.51 26.37 -3.60
C TYR A 72 -9.19 26.67 -2.84
N PRO A 73 -9.24 27.44 -1.73
CA PRO A 73 -8.09 27.61 -0.88
C PRO A 73 -7.51 26.26 -0.43
N ARG A 74 -6.20 26.08 -0.63
CA ARG A 74 -5.50 24.85 -0.23
C ARG A 74 -5.24 24.84 1.28
N ILE A 75 -6.29 24.56 2.04
CA ILE A 75 -6.23 24.47 3.51
C ILE A 75 -5.60 23.14 3.93
N LEU A 76 -5.95 22.05 3.26
CA LEU A 76 -5.46 20.71 3.58
C LEU A 76 -4.23 20.37 2.75
N THR A 77 -3.23 19.74 3.36
CA THR A 77 -2.23 18.96 2.61
C THR A 77 -2.91 17.92 1.71
N PRO A 78 -2.45 17.75 0.45
CA PRO A 78 -2.98 16.74 -0.46
C PRO A 78 -3.05 15.36 0.18
N ASN A 79 -4.22 14.72 0.12
CA ASN A 79 -4.47 13.41 0.72
C ASN A 79 -5.53 12.65 -0.10
N ARG A 80 -5.54 11.32 0.03
CA ARG A 80 -6.54 10.44 -0.62
C ARG A 80 -7.45 9.74 0.40
N ILE A 81 -7.62 10.32 1.58
CA ILE A 81 -8.36 9.68 2.67
C ILE A 81 -9.84 9.70 2.35
N ASN A 82 -10.42 8.52 2.13
CA ASN A 82 -11.85 8.32 1.99
C ASN A 82 -12.22 7.00 2.68
N ILE A 83 -13.07 7.06 3.71
CA ILE A 83 -13.54 5.91 4.49
C ILE A 83 -15.02 5.62 4.27
N ASN A 84 -15.59 6.09 3.16
CA ASN A 84 -17.01 5.93 2.85
C ASN A 84 -17.47 4.46 2.80
N SER A 85 -16.61 3.52 2.42
CA SER A 85 -16.92 2.09 2.49
C SER A 85 -17.19 1.63 3.93
N GLN A 86 -16.40 2.10 4.89
CA GLN A 86 -16.58 1.83 6.31
C GLN A 86 -17.82 2.55 6.87
N ILE A 87 -18.06 3.80 6.44
CA ILE A 87 -19.27 4.55 6.80
C ILE A 87 -20.53 3.81 6.32
N MET A 88 -20.53 3.31 5.08
CA MET A 88 -21.63 2.54 4.51
C MET A 88 -21.92 1.27 5.33
N SER A 89 -20.89 0.48 5.65
CA SER A 89 -21.05 -0.73 6.46
C SER A 89 -21.57 -0.41 7.86
N VAL A 90 -21.00 0.59 8.54
CA VAL A 90 -21.47 1.01 9.87
C VAL A 90 -22.91 1.55 9.80
N TYR A 91 -23.27 2.27 8.75
CA TYR A 91 -24.62 2.75 8.53
C TYR A 91 -25.61 1.57 8.42
N GLN A 92 -25.35 0.63 7.52
CA GLN A 92 -26.24 -0.50 7.24
C GLN A 92 -26.33 -1.50 8.39
N GLU A 93 -25.21 -1.77 9.07
CA GLU A 93 -25.12 -2.87 10.04
C GLU A 93 -25.34 -2.42 11.49
N LYS A 94 -25.18 -1.12 11.79
CA LYS A 94 -25.20 -0.61 13.17
C LYS A 94 -26.16 0.56 13.36
N ILE A 95 -26.09 1.59 12.53
CA ILE A 95 -26.91 2.80 12.70
C ILE A 95 -28.36 2.53 12.30
N LEU A 96 -28.59 2.03 11.08
CA LEU A 96 -29.92 1.83 10.53
C LEU A 96 -30.75 0.84 11.37
N PRO A 97 -30.24 -0.34 11.80
CA PRO A 97 -30.98 -1.25 12.66
C PRO A 97 -31.31 -0.66 14.05
N GLY A 98 -30.52 0.30 14.53
CA GLY A 98 -30.81 1.01 15.77
C GLY A 98 -31.95 2.04 15.64
N LEU A 99 -32.17 2.58 14.43
CA LEU A 99 -33.17 3.62 14.16
C LEU A 99 -34.49 3.09 13.59
N THR A 100 -34.52 1.83 13.15
CA THR A 100 -35.63 1.26 12.40
C THR A 100 -36.08 -0.07 12.99
N THR A 101 -37.37 -0.35 12.87
CA THR A 101 -37.93 -1.66 13.20
C THR A 101 -38.14 -2.47 11.93
N ASN A 102 -38.00 -3.79 12.01
CA ASN A 102 -38.32 -4.67 10.90
C ASN A 102 -39.81 -4.53 10.53
N ALA A 103 -40.09 -4.10 9.31
CA ALA A 103 -41.43 -3.97 8.76
C ALA A 103 -41.54 -4.74 7.44
N SER A 104 -42.70 -5.33 7.18
CA SER A 104 -42.99 -6.11 5.97
C SER A 104 -43.59 -5.27 4.82
N ASP A 105 -43.61 -3.94 4.96
CA ASP A 105 -44.13 -3.06 3.91
C ASP A 105 -43.05 -2.78 2.85
N HIS A 106 -43.27 -3.35 1.67
CA HIS A 106 -42.37 -3.26 0.53
C HIS A 106 -42.70 -2.09 -0.41
N THR A 107 -43.64 -1.22 -0.06
CA THR A 107 -44.09 -0.12 -0.94
C THR A 107 -43.26 1.16 -0.81
N LEU A 108 -42.48 1.30 0.26
CA LEU A 108 -41.82 2.57 0.63
C LEU A 108 -40.35 2.70 0.19
N TYR A 109 -39.78 1.70 -0.50
CA TYR A 109 -38.35 1.64 -0.81
C TYR A 109 -37.76 2.88 -1.48
N GLY A 110 -38.51 3.53 -2.38
CA GLY A 110 -38.05 4.74 -3.08
C GLY A 110 -37.90 5.95 -2.14
N SER A 111 -38.81 6.10 -1.18
CA SER A 111 -38.73 7.19 -0.19
C SER A 111 -37.61 6.93 0.83
N THR A 112 -37.46 5.68 1.28
CA THR A 112 -36.43 5.26 2.22
C THR A 112 -35.04 5.45 1.64
N VAL A 113 -34.79 4.97 0.41
CA VAL A 113 -33.45 5.08 -0.21
C VAL A 113 -33.02 6.53 -0.41
N THR A 114 -33.96 7.44 -0.68
CA THR A 114 -33.67 8.87 -0.82
C THR A 114 -33.25 9.48 0.52
N ALA A 115 -33.89 9.08 1.62
CA ALA A 115 -33.50 9.49 2.96
C ALA A 115 -32.13 8.89 3.36
N ASP A 116 -31.89 7.62 3.06
CA ASP A 116 -30.61 6.94 3.30
C ASP A 116 -29.44 7.67 2.62
N ILE A 117 -29.62 8.07 1.35
CA ILE A 117 -28.62 8.83 0.59
C ILE A 117 -28.30 10.15 1.28
N ALA A 118 -29.33 10.88 1.74
CA ALA A 118 -29.13 12.16 2.44
C ALA A 118 -28.33 11.96 3.74
N VAL A 119 -28.65 10.92 4.51
CA VAL A 119 -27.94 10.59 5.76
C VAL A 119 -26.50 10.17 5.47
N LEU A 120 -26.26 9.28 4.51
CA LEU A 120 -24.93 8.82 4.13
C LEU A 120 -24.03 9.96 3.65
N GLN A 121 -24.56 10.87 2.83
CA GLN A 121 -23.83 12.05 2.38
C GLN A 121 -23.51 13.00 3.55
N ALA A 122 -24.46 13.21 4.47
CA ALA A 122 -24.24 14.02 5.67
C ALA A 122 -23.20 13.38 6.62
N LEU A 123 -23.25 12.07 6.80
CA LEU A 123 -22.27 11.31 7.58
C LEU A 123 -20.88 11.38 6.95
N SER A 124 -20.78 11.13 5.64
CA SER A 124 -19.54 11.27 4.88
C SER A 124 -18.93 12.66 5.09
N LYS A 125 -19.70 13.72 4.84
CA LYS A 125 -19.23 15.10 5.03
C LYS A 125 -18.77 15.33 6.46
N ARG A 126 -19.58 14.96 7.46
CA ARG A 126 -19.27 15.21 8.89
C ARG A 126 -18.02 14.48 9.36
N ILE A 127 -17.85 13.23 8.96
CA ILE A 127 -16.75 12.37 9.37
C ILE A 127 -15.45 12.81 8.68
N HIS A 128 -15.50 13.06 7.36
CA HIS A 128 -14.35 13.53 6.60
C HIS A 128 -13.96 14.97 6.91
N PHE A 129 -14.87 15.79 7.44
CA PHE A 129 -14.53 17.10 7.98
C PHE A 129 -13.47 17.01 9.11
N GLY A 130 -13.28 15.82 9.68
CA GLY A 130 -12.16 15.50 10.56
C GLY A 130 -10.79 15.90 9.99
N LYS A 131 -10.58 15.91 8.66
CA LYS A 131 -9.33 16.39 8.04
C LYS A 131 -9.03 17.85 8.40
N PHE A 132 -10.04 18.72 8.33
CA PHE A 132 -9.91 20.14 8.66
C PHE A 132 -9.72 20.36 10.16
N ILE A 133 -10.39 19.55 10.98
CA ILE A 133 -10.21 19.58 12.44
C ILE A 133 -8.76 19.18 12.79
N ALA A 134 -8.26 18.12 12.17
CA ALA A 134 -6.88 17.69 12.35
C ALA A 134 -5.88 18.77 11.89
N GLU A 135 -6.13 19.42 10.75
CA GLU A 135 -5.29 20.52 10.28
C GLU A 135 -5.25 21.68 11.28
N ALA A 136 -6.39 22.11 11.79
CA ALA A 136 -6.46 23.17 12.79
C ALA A 136 -5.71 22.80 14.08
N LYS A 137 -5.83 21.55 14.53
CA LYS A 137 -5.10 21.05 15.71
C LYS A 137 -3.59 20.96 15.47
N PHE A 138 -3.17 20.51 14.29
CA PHE A 138 -1.76 20.49 13.90
C PHE A 138 -1.17 21.90 13.89
N GLN A 139 -1.90 22.89 13.36
CA GLN A 139 -1.44 24.28 13.36
C GLN A 139 -1.36 24.87 14.78
N ALA A 140 -2.26 24.48 15.69
CA ALA A 140 -2.25 24.96 17.08
C ALA A 140 -1.11 24.36 17.91
N GLU A 141 -0.76 23.08 17.69
CA GLU A 141 0.26 22.35 18.46
C GLU A 141 1.27 21.65 17.53
N THR A 142 1.88 22.40 16.61
CA THR A 142 2.72 21.83 15.53
C THR A 142 3.85 20.96 16.04
N GLU A 143 4.61 21.43 17.03
CA GLU A 143 5.76 20.68 17.55
C GLU A 143 5.35 19.32 18.16
N ARG A 144 4.28 19.31 18.94
CA ARG A 144 3.75 18.10 19.58
C ARG A 144 3.28 17.08 18.54
N TYR A 145 2.44 17.51 17.60
CA TYR A 145 1.94 16.61 16.57
C TYR A 145 3.04 16.17 15.61
N THR A 146 3.96 17.05 15.23
CA THR A 146 5.13 16.67 14.40
C THR A 146 5.96 15.59 15.09
N LYS A 147 6.22 15.68 16.40
CA LYS A 147 6.93 14.64 17.15
C LYS A 147 6.20 13.30 17.12
N LEU A 148 4.88 13.30 17.33
CA LEU A 148 4.07 12.08 17.30
C LEU A 148 3.97 11.47 15.88
N ILE A 149 3.84 12.32 14.86
CA ILE A 149 3.81 11.90 13.45
C ILE A 149 5.16 11.30 13.04
N LEU A 150 6.27 11.95 13.41
CA LEU A 150 7.63 11.46 13.21
C LEU A 150 7.88 10.08 13.85
N ALA A 151 7.32 9.87 15.05
CA ALA A 151 7.39 8.60 15.76
C ALA A 151 6.42 7.53 15.19
N ASN A 152 5.57 7.88 14.22
CA ASN A 152 4.46 7.07 13.74
C ASN A 152 3.57 6.54 14.89
N ASP A 153 3.37 7.35 15.92
CA ASP A 153 2.65 6.99 17.13
C ASP A 153 1.15 7.25 16.96
N ALA A 154 0.46 6.34 16.27
CA ALA A 154 -0.98 6.46 16.01
C ALA A 154 -1.81 6.54 17.30
N ASP A 155 -1.41 5.79 18.34
CA ASP A 155 -2.10 5.75 19.63
C ASP A 155 -1.87 7.05 20.40
N GLY A 156 -0.64 7.58 20.43
CA GLY A 156 -0.32 8.87 21.01
C GLY A 156 -0.99 10.05 20.29
N ILE A 157 -1.12 9.99 18.95
CA ILE A 157 -1.96 10.94 18.20
C ILE A 157 -3.41 10.81 18.63
N MET A 158 -3.92 9.58 18.80
CA MET A 158 -5.32 9.36 19.16
C MET A 158 -5.64 9.87 20.57
N GLU A 159 -4.74 9.64 21.53
CA GLU A 159 -4.82 10.19 22.87
C GLU A 159 -4.76 11.72 22.83
N ALA A 160 -3.80 12.30 22.10
CA ALA A 160 -3.66 13.75 21.96
C ALA A 160 -4.89 14.42 21.29
N LEU A 161 -5.62 13.69 20.46
CA LEU A 161 -6.86 14.18 19.84
C LEU A 161 -8.07 14.11 20.77
N THR A 162 -8.01 13.30 21.83
CA THR A 162 -9.15 13.01 22.72
C THR A 162 -9.24 14.06 23.83
N ASP A 163 -10.32 14.84 23.82
CA ASP A 163 -10.68 15.73 24.92
C ASP A 163 -12.05 15.33 25.45
N SER A 164 -12.06 14.65 26.59
CA SER A 164 -13.28 14.11 27.20
C SER A 164 -14.32 15.20 27.55
N THR A 165 -13.87 16.44 27.81
CA THR A 165 -14.78 17.55 28.12
C THR A 165 -15.46 18.07 26.86
N VAL A 166 -14.70 18.17 25.75
CA VAL A 166 -15.24 18.56 24.44
C VAL A 166 -16.17 17.48 23.90
N GLU A 167 -15.80 16.20 24.02
CA GLU A 167 -16.64 15.09 23.57
C GLU A 167 -17.99 15.07 24.30
N LYS A 168 -18.00 15.22 25.64
CA LYS A 168 -19.25 15.35 26.41
C LYS A 168 -20.11 16.52 25.94
N LYS A 169 -19.53 17.71 25.72
CA LYS A 169 -20.26 18.87 25.19
C LYS A 169 -20.85 18.61 23.80
N VAL A 170 -20.13 17.88 22.94
CA VAL A 170 -20.63 17.50 21.62
C VAL A 170 -21.83 16.57 21.74
N LEU A 171 -21.78 15.58 22.64
CA LEU A 171 -22.88 14.64 22.88
C LEU A 171 -24.13 15.33 23.44
N GLU A 172 -23.97 16.21 24.43
CA GLU A 172 -25.09 17.03 24.95
C GLU A 172 -25.74 17.88 23.85
N ARG A 173 -24.92 18.46 22.96
CA ARG A 173 -25.42 19.23 21.81
C ARG A 173 -26.14 18.34 20.80
N VAL A 174 -25.67 17.12 20.56
CA VAL A 174 -26.35 16.15 19.68
C VAL A 174 -27.70 15.76 20.27
N LYS A 175 -27.75 15.45 21.56
CA LYS A 175 -28.98 15.13 22.29
C LYS A 175 -29.98 16.29 22.24
N LEU A 176 -29.53 17.53 22.50
CA LEU A 176 -30.39 18.71 22.41
C LEU A 176 -30.95 18.89 20.99
N LYS A 177 -30.12 18.74 19.94
CA LYS A 177 -30.59 18.82 18.55
C LYS A 177 -31.60 17.73 18.23
N ALA A 178 -31.33 16.49 18.61
CA ALA A 178 -32.26 15.37 18.40
C ALA A 178 -33.61 15.64 19.08
N SER A 179 -33.59 16.14 20.32
CA SER A 179 -34.82 16.53 21.04
C SER A 179 -35.56 17.69 20.37
N THR A 180 -34.86 18.61 19.71
CA THR A 180 -35.47 19.77 19.04
C THR A 180 -36.10 19.38 17.71
N TYR A 181 -35.39 18.61 16.87
CA TYR A 181 -35.88 18.18 15.56
C TYR A 181 -36.85 16.99 15.64
N GLY A 182 -36.85 16.25 16.75
CA GLY A 182 -37.77 15.12 16.99
C GLY A 182 -39.17 15.52 17.45
N GLN A 183 -39.44 16.81 17.69
CA GLN A 183 -40.75 17.31 18.13
C GLN A 183 -41.71 17.50 16.95
N ASP A 184 -43.00 17.28 17.20
CA ASP A 184 -44.07 17.73 16.30
C ASP A 184 -44.44 19.18 16.64
N PRO A 185 -44.31 20.14 15.70
CA PRO A 185 -44.69 21.54 15.95
C PRO A 185 -46.18 21.73 16.27
N ASN A 186 -47.05 20.76 15.96
CA ASN A 186 -48.48 20.81 16.25
C ASN A 186 -48.87 20.15 17.59
N SER A 187 -47.91 19.58 18.33
CA SER A 187 -48.21 19.00 19.65
C SER A 187 -48.48 20.09 20.70
N PRO A 188 -49.56 19.98 21.50
CA PRO A 188 -49.91 20.98 22.51
C PRO A 188 -48.80 21.13 23.56
N ALA A 189 -48.47 22.38 23.92
CA ALA A 189 -47.35 22.72 24.78
C ALA A 189 -47.45 22.23 26.24
N THR A 190 -48.56 21.60 26.63
CA THR A 190 -48.95 21.33 28.03
C THR A 190 -48.97 19.85 28.43
N SER A 191 -48.62 18.90 27.57
CA SER A 191 -48.43 17.49 27.99
C SER A 191 -46.99 17.22 28.41
N SER A 192 -46.81 16.68 29.62
CA SER A 192 -45.51 16.24 30.15
C SER A 192 -44.89 15.07 29.37
N ASP A 193 -45.68 14.37 28.56
CA ASP A 193 -45.24 13.39 27.58
C ASP A 193 -45.27 14.01 26.18
N LYS A 194 -44.14 14.57 25.76
CA LYS A 194 -43.91 14.88 24.34
C LYS A 194 -43.42 13.61 23.67
N GLU A 195 -44.26 12.97 22.87
CA GLU A 195 -43.87 11.82 22.07
C GLU A 195 -42.88 12.29 20.99
N LEU A 196 -41.60 12.00 21.20
CA LEU A 196 -40.54 12.36 20.26
C LEU A 196 -40.46 11.30 19.16
N LYS A 197 -40.28 11.74 17.90
CA LYS A 197 -40.16 10.84 16.74
C LYS A 197 -39.02 9.83 16.87
N VAL A 198 -37.97 10.20 17.60
CA VAL A 198 -36.82 9.35 17.92
C VAL A 198 -36.31 9.72 19.31
N ASP A 199 -35.87 8.74 20.08
CA ASP A 199 -35.20 8.96 21.37
C ASP A 199 -33.90 9.77 21.19
N PRO A 200 -33.79 10.98 21.79
CA PRO A 200 -32.57 11.77 21.73
C PRO A 200 -31.34 11.09 22.35
N GLN A 201 -31.54 10.22 23.33
CA GLN A 201 -30.44 9.49 23.97
C GLN A 201 -29.85 8.47 22.99
N LEU A 202 -30.68 7.68 22.32
CA LEU A 202 -30.25 6.78 21.24
C LEU A 202 -29.43 7.50 20.17
N ILE A 203 -29.85 8.69 19.70
CA ILE A 203 -29.07 9.45 18.70
C ILE A 203 -27.70 9.87 19.25
N SER A 204 -27.66 10.30 20.51
CA SER A 204 -26.40 10.66 21.18
C SER A 204 -25.48 9.44 21.29
N ASP A 205 -26.01 8.27 21.61
CA ASP A 205 -25.26 7.03 21.75
C ASP A 205 -24.70 6.55 20.41
N LEU A 206 -25.51 6.53 19.35
CA LEU A 206 -25.06 6.23 17.99
C LEU A 206 -23.94 7.19 17.53
N TYR A 207 -24.05 8.47 17.89
CA TYR A 207 -23.01 9.45 17.58
C TYR A 207 -21.71 9.18 18.33
N ARG A 208 -21.78 8.85 19.62
CA ARG A 208 -20.64 8.49 20.48
C ARG A 208 -19.94 7.23 19.97
N ASP A 209 -20.72 6.22 19.60
CA ASP A 209 -20.19 4.87 19.37
C ASP A 209 -19.70 4.67 17.93
N PHE A 210 -20.21 5.47 16.98
CA PHE A 210 -19.90 5.30 15.55
C PHE A 210 -19.35 6.55 14.88
N VAL A 211 -20.06 7.68 14.94
CA VAL A 211 -19.68 8.88 14.18
C VAL A 211 -18.38 9.50 14.72
N MET A 212 -18.28 9.63 16.04
CA MET A 212 -17.13 10.24 16.69
C MET A 212 -15.85 9.40 16.51
N PRO A 213 -15.84 8.06 16.72
CA PRO A 213 -14.68 7.22 16.46
C PRO A 213 -14.21 7.25 15.00
N LEU A 214 -15.13 7.20 14.02
CA LEU A 214 -14.77 7.31 12.61
C LEU A 214 -14.17 8.68 12.27
N THR A 215 -14.71 9.76 12.85
CA THR A 215 -14.15 11.12 12.68
C THR A 215 -12.74 11.20 13.27
N LYS A 216 -12.51 10.55 14.42
CA LYS A 216 -11.22 10.45 15.09
C LYS A 216 -10.21 9.65 14.26
N GLN A 217 -10.64 8.54 13.66
CA GLN A 217 -9.83 7.75 12.74
C GLN A 217 -9.39 8.55 11.50
N VAL A 218 -10.28 9.36 10.92
CA VAL A 218 -9.91 10.27 9.80
C VAL A 218 -8.87 11.28 10.24
N GLN A 219 -9.00 11.87 11.44
CA GLN A 219 -8.02 12.82 11.97
C GLN A 219 -6.63 12.17 12.11
N VAL A 220 -6.55 10.98 12.72
CA VAL A 220 -5.28 10.24 12.87
C VAL A 220 -4.65 9.94 11.51
N ARG A 221 -5.43 9.38 10.57
CA ARG A 221 -4.94 9.08 9.21
C ARG A 221 -4.44 10.33 8.49
N TYR A 222 -5.12 11.47 8.68
CA TYR A 222 -4.70 12.73 8.09
C TYR A 222 -3.37 13.22 8.68
N LEU A 223 -3.25 13.24 10.01
CA LEU A 223 -2.02 13.67 10.70
C LEU A 223 -0.82 12.81 10.32
N LEU A 224 -0.98 11.49 10.26
CA LEU A 224 0.09 10.59 9.83
C LEU A 224 0.55 10.85 8.37
N GLN A 225 -0.33 11.37 7.52
CA GLN A 225 0.00 11.77 6.15
C GLN A 225 0.42 13.26 6.03
N ARG A 226 0.31 14.03 7.13
CA ARG A 226 0.39 15.51 7.11
C ARG A 226 1.80 16.04 7.07
N VAL A 227 2.70 15.45 7.85
CA VAL A 227 4.14 15.70 7.75
C VAL A 227 4.65 14.63 6.81
N ALA A 228 5.09 15.03 5.62
CA ALA A 228 5.69 14.12 4.67
C ALA A 228 6.97 13.54 5.28
N HIS A 229 6.87 12.37 5.88
CA HIS A 229 7.98 11.45 5.89
C HIS A 229 7.74 10.50 4.74
N SER A 230 8.46 10.74 3.63
CA SER A 230 8.84 9.67 2.71
C SER A 230 9.78 8.73 3.47
N SER A 231 9.30 8.13 4.57
CA SER A 231 9.98 7.00 5.13
C SER A 231 9.86 5.86 4.12
N ILE A 232 10.87 5.00 4.10
CA ILE A 232 10.94 3.87 3.19
C ILE A 232 11.27 2.66 4.05
N ALA A 233 10.40 1.67 4.08
CA ALA A 233 10.73 0.40 4.69
C ALA A 233 11.67 -0.38 3.76
N VAL A 234 12.76 -0.91 4.31
CA VAL A 234 13.78 -1.65 3.57
C VAL A 234 14.02 -2.99 4.24
N THR A 235 14.12 -4.06 3.47
CA THR A 235 14.47 -5.37 4.04
C THR A 235 15.95 -5.40 4.39
N GLY A 236 16.28 -5.56 5.67
CA GLY A 236 17.66 -5.54 6.17
C GLY A 236 18.04 -4.22 6.86
N VAL A 237 19.32 -4.08 7.16
CA VAL A 237 19.91 -2.96 7.92
C VAL A 237 20.77 -2.06 7.04
N ASP A 238 21.37 -1.02 7.64
CA ASP A 238 22.35 -0.13 6.98
C ASP A 238 23.46 -0.93 6.30
N GLY A 239 23.83 -0.53 5.08
CA GLY A 239 24.78 -1.23 4.23
C GLY A 239 24.26 -2.45 3.45
N SER A 240 23.04 -2.92 3.70
CA SER A 240 22.43 -3.98 2.89
C SER A 240 22.10 -3.51 1.46
N PHE A 241 21.95 -4.45 0.52
CA PHE A 241 21.61 -4.08 -0.86
C PHE A 241 20.25 -3.38 -1.00
N CYS A 242 19.24 -3.72 -0.17
CA CYS A 242 17.96 -3.01 -0.17
C CYS A 242 18.11 -1.57 0.33
N TRP A 243 18.99 -1.36 1.32
CA TRP A 243 19.31 -0.04 1.84
C TRP A 243 20.00 0.82 0.78
N LEU A 244 20.99 0.28 0.09
CA LEU A 244 21.65 0.90 -1.06
C LEU A 244 20.66 1.21 -2.19
N ALA A 245 19.75 0.28 -2.49
CA ALA A 245 18.72 0.48 -3.49
C ALA A 245 17.78 1.64 -3.13
N ALA A 246 17.37 1.73 -1.85
CA ALA A 246 16.55 2.84 -1.38
C ALA A 246 17.27 4.18 -1.48
N GLN A 247 18.55 4.26 -1.11
CA GLN A 247 19.34 5.49 -1.31
C GLN A 247 19.39 5.90 -2.79
N ALA A 248 19.71 4.95 -3.68
CA ALA A 248 19.80 5.22 -5.12
C ALA A 248 18.46 5.67 -5.73
N LEU A 249 17.34 5.13 -5.26
CA LEU A 249 15.99 5.46 -5.76
C LEU A 249 15.46 6.82 -5.26
N PHE A 250 15.77 7.20 -4.01
CA PHE A 250 15.08 8.30 -3.33
C PHE A 250 15.92 9.57 -3.10
N GLY A 251 17.20 9.61 -3.48
CA GLY A 251 17.96 10.88 -3.49
C GLY A 251 19.43 10.81 -3.08
N GLY A 252 20.06 9.63 -3.05
CA GLY A 252 21.46 9.47 -2.67
C GLY A 252 21.74 9.99 -1.26
N GLU A 253 22.79 10.80 -1.10
CA GLU A 253 23.22 11.38 0.19
C GLU A 253 22.21 12.36 0.83
N THR A 254 21.19 12.81 0.09
CA THR A 254 20.15 13.70 0.64
C THR A 254 19.09 12.95 1.46
N LEU A 255 19.02 11.64 1.30
CA LEU A 255 18.14 10.78 2.08
C LEU A 255 18.75 10.58 3.47
N ARG A 256 18.06 11.07 4.51
CA ARG A 256 18.54 10.91 5.88
C ARG A 256 18.32 9.47 6.35
N LYS A 257 19.26 8.91 7.12
CA LYS A 257 19.17 7.52 7.61
C LYS A 257 17.89 7.26 8.41
N GLU A 258 17.37 8.27 9.12
CA GLU A 258 16.14 8.15 9.92
C GLU A 258 14.88 8.00 9.06
N GLN A 259 14.97 8.26 7.75
CA GLN A 259 13.88 8.01 6.80
C GLN A 259 13.88 6.57 6.30
N LEU A 260 14.94 5.80 6.53
CA LEU A 260 14.98 4.39 6.18
C LEU A 260 14.59 3.55 7.41
N LEU A 261 13.49 2.83 7.27
CA LEU A 261 12.97 1.96 8.32
C LEU A 261 13.42 0.52 8.05
N PRO A 262 14.37 -0.02 8.82
CA PRO A 262 14.80 -1.40 8.64
C PRO A 262 13.66 -2.36 9.02
N ALA A 263 13.48 -3.38 8.20
CA ALA A 263 12.50 -4.44 8.38
C ALA A 263 13.20 -5.80 8.31
N GLU A 264 12.80 -6.71 9.19
CA GLU A 264 13.42 -8.04 9.32
C GLU A 264 13.09 -8.98 8.15
N SER A 265 12.04 -8.67 7.38
CA SER A 265 11.61 -9.50 6.24
C SER A 265 10.89 -8.69 5.17
N ILE A 266 10.82 -9.24 3.96
CA ILE A 266 10.03 -8.71 2.85
C ILE A 266 8.56 -8.59 3.28
N SER A 267 8.04 -9.62 3.95
CA SER A 267 6.69 -9.63 4.50
C SER A 267 6.40 -8.44 5.45
N MET A 268 7.37 -8.05 6.28
CA MET A 268 7.23 -6.90 7.17
C MET A 268 7.23 -5.57 6.40
N VAL A 269 8.06 -5.42 5.36
CA VAL A 269 8.02 -4.23 4.48
C VAL A 269 6.63 -4.03 3.87
N PHE A 270 6.01 -5.10 3.35
CA PHE A 270 4.65 -5.03 2.82
C PHE A 270 3.63 -4.65 3.90
N ASN A 271 3.76 -5.18 5.11
CA ASN A 271 2.89 -4.86 6.23
C ASN A 271 3.02 -3.38 6.64
N ASP A 272 4.24 -2.86 6.74
CA ASP A 272 4.51 -1.47 7.08
C ASP A 272 3.88 -0.50 6.06
N VAL A 273 3.96 -0.81 4.76
CA VAL A 273 3.31 -0.01 3.72
C VAL A 273 1.77 -0.18 3.78
N CYS A 274 1.26 -1.40 3.96
CA CYS A 274 -0.18 -1.66 4.05
C CYS A 274 -0.83 -0.92 5.23
N SER A 275 -0.19 -0.94 6.40
CA SER A 275 -0.63 -0.29 7.63
C SER A 275 -0.46 1.23 7.64
N ASN A 276 0.18 1.80 6.60
CA ASN A 276 0.57 3.22 6.52
C ASN A 276 1.64 3.62 7.54
N ARG A 277 2.44 2.68 8.06
CA ARG A 277 3.64 3.02 8.84
C ARG A 277 4.68 3.74 7.98
N THR A 278 4.68 3.45 6.68
CA THR A 278 5.57 4.07 5.70
C THR A 278 4.87 4.26 4.36
N ALA A 279 5.30 5.23 3.56
CA ALA A 279 4.72 5.49 2.24
C ALA A 279 5.21 4.50 1.18
N TYR A 280 6.47 4.09 1.30
CA TYR A 280 7.16 3.25 0.34
C TYR A 280 7.85 2.08 1.03
N GLY A 281 7.98 0.98 0.29
CA GLY A 281 8.83 -0.15 0.64
C GLY A 281 9.77 -0.48 -0.51
N VAL A 282 11.02 -0.81 -0.22
CA VAL A 282 11.98 -1.31 -1.23
C VAL A 282 12.27 -2.78 -0.93
N VAL A 283 11.99 -3.62 -1.92
CA VAL A 283 12.15 -5.07 -1.83
C VAL A 283 12.83 -5.61 -3.08
N PRO A 284 13.64 -6.67 -2.97
CA PRO A 284 14.18 -7.35 -4.14
C PRO A 284 13.07 -8.15 -4.82
N ILE A 285 13.01 -8.13 -6.15
CA ILE A 285 12.07 -8.93 -6.95
C ILE A 285 12.79 -9.97 -7.80
N GLU A 286 14.03 -9.69 -8.22
CA GLU A 286 14.84 -10.58 -9.05
C GLU A 286 16.25 -10.68 -8.52
N ASP A 287 16.79 -11.88 -8.58
CA ASP A 287 18.20 -12.14 -8.43
C ASP A 287 18.72 -12.81 -9.69
N SER A 288 19.84 -12.35 -10.24
CA SER A 288 20.42 -12.96 -11.44
C SER A 288 20.79 -14.43 -11.29
N ARG A 289 20.90 -14.96 -10.06
CA ARG A 289 21.22 -16.36 -9.76
C ARG A 289 20.02 -17.18 -9.32
N LEU A 290 19.13 -16.58 -8.52
CA LEU A 290 17.95 -17.27 -7.98
C LEU A 290 16.71 -17.11 -8.87
N GLY A 291 16.76 -16.19 -9.83
CA GLY A 291 15.62 -15.77 -10.63
C GLY A 291 14.63 -14.93 -9.82
N MET A 292 13.35 -15.08 -10.13
CA MET A 292 12.26 -14.34 -9.48
C MET A 292 12.04 -14.77 -8.03
N LEU A 293 12.06 -13.78 -7.13
CA LEU A 293 11.86 -14.00 -5.70
C LEU A 293 10.38 -14.28 -5.40
N LYS A 294 10.09 -15.54 -5.10
CA LYS A 294 8.72 -16.04 -4.89
C LYS A 294 8.01 -15.36 -3.71
N GLU A 295 8.72 -14.94 -2.66
CA GLU A 295 8.13 -14.21 -1.53
C GLU A 295 7.56 -12.85 -1.97
N THR A 296 8.35 -12.06 -2.71
CA THR A 296 7.91 -10.75 -3.25
C THR A 296 6.72 -10.91 -4.19
N GLN A 297 6.77 -11.90 -5.09
CA GLN A 297 5.63 -12.22 -5.96
C GLN A 297 4.38 -12.57 -5.14
N ALA A 298 4.49 -13.44 -4.14
CA ALA A 298 3.37 -13.82 -3.28
C ALA A 298 2.79 -12.61 -2.52
N GLN A 299 3.62 -11.70 -2.03
CA GLN A 299 3.17 -10.49 -1.33
C GLN A 299 2.42 -9.51 -2.26
N LEU A 300 2.92 -9.28 -3.48
CA LEU A 300 2.21 -8.49 -4.50
C LEU A 300 0.85 -9.12 -4.85
N MET A 301 0.79 -10.45 -4.91
CA MET A 301 -0.45 -11.19 -5.19
C MET A 301 -1.48 -11.09 -4.06
N ARG A 302 -1.04 -11.06 -2.80
CA ARG A 302 -1.92 -11.05 -1.62
C ARG A 302 -2.37 -9.66 -1.19
N THR A 303 -1.58 -8.63 -1.43
CA THR A 303 -1.86 -7.25 -0.99
C THR A 303 -2.49 -6.41 -2.11
N SER A 304 -3.00 -5.22 -1.79
CA SER A 304 -3.45 -4.24 -2.80
C SER A 304 -2.34 -3.29 -3.26
N LEU A 305 -1.10 -3.50 -2.78
CA LEU A 305 0.03 -2.66 -3.13
C LEU A 305 0.41 -2.81 -4.60
N LYS A 306 1.10 -1.79 -5.09
CA LYS A 306 1.51 -1.61 -6.47
C LYS A 306 3.00 -1.37 -6.54
N VAL A 307 3.64 -1.96 -7.55
CA VAL A 307 4.98 -1.56 -7.97
C VAL A 307 4.89 -0.18 -8.61
N SER A 308 5.74 0.73 -8.16
CA SER A 308 5.73 2.15 -8.54
C SER A 308 7.06 2.63 -9.14
N ALA A 309 8.13 1.88 -8.92
CA ALA A 309 9.43 2.07 -9.55
C ALA A 309 10.22 0.75 -9.48
N GLU A 310 11.29 0.66 -10.26
CA GLU A 310 12.26 -0.42 -10.17
C GLU A 310 13.69 0.15 -10.13
N LEU A 311 14.66 -0.68 -9.74
CA LEU A 311 16.09 -0.40 -9.81
C LEU A 311 16.85 -1.71 -10.05
N VAL A 312 17.93 -1.68 -10.83
CA VAL A 312 18.85 -2.82 -10.93
C VAL A 312 20.21 -2.40 -10.37
N LEU A 313 20.66 -3.13 -9.34
CA LEU A 313 22.02 -3.00 -8.80
C LEU A 313 22.90 -4.14 -9.28
N THR A 314 24.08 -3.81 -9.80
CA THR A 314 25.15 -4.78 -10.01
C THR A 314 25.91 -4.95 -8.71
N ARG A 315 26.11 -6.20 -8.27
CA ARG A 315 26.84 -6.49 -7.05
C ARG A 315 28.31 -6.11 -7.20
N SER A 316 28.80 -5.34 -6.24
CA SER A 316 30.23 -5.08 -6.04
C SER A 316 30.60 -5.48 -4.62
N PHE A 317 31.66 -6.26 -4.49
CA PHE A 317 32.21 -6.66 -3.19
C PHE A 317 33.63 -6.13 -3.02
N ILE A 318 33.99 -5.90 -1.76
CA ILE A 318 35.35 -5.59 -1.31
C ILE A 318 35.75 -6.59 -0.22
N PHE A 319 37.06 -6.70 0.01
CA PHE A 319 37.59 -7.25 1.26
C PHE A 319 37.70 -6.12 2.28
N ALA A 320 37.19 -6.32 3.48
CA ALA A 320 37.23 -5.33 4.54
C ALA A 320 37.64 -5.94 5.88
N ALA A 321 38.37 -5.19 6.69
CA ALA A 321 38.84 -5.61 8.00
C ALA A 321 38.89 -4.45 8.98
N LYS A 322 38.92 -4.77 10.28
CA LYS A 322 38.95 -3.77 11.36
C LYS A 322 40.32 -3.11 11.52
N ASP A 323 41.38 -3.89 11.34
CA ASP A 323 42.75 -3.41 11.44
C ASP A 323 43.26 -3.01 10.05
N LYS A 324 43.63 -1.74 9.90
CA LYS A 324 44.17 -1.17 8.65
C LYS A 324 45.48 -1.81 8.21
N LEU A 325 46.17 -2.50 9.12
CA LEU A 325 47.44 -3.17 8.83
C LEU A 325 47.25 -4.52 8.13
N ILE A 326 46.02 -5.06 8.11
CA ILE A 326 45.71 -6.31 7.43
C ILE A 326 45.90 -6.13 5.92
N ASN A 327 46.71 -7.02 5.34
CA ASN A 327 47.02 -7.09 3.92
C ASN A 327 47.05 -8.57 3.48
N PRO A 328 47.22 -8.87 2.17
CA PRO A 328 47.29 -10.24 1.64
C PRO A 328 48.46 -11.11 2.14
N SER A 329 49.28 -10.62 3.09
CA SER A 329 50.34 -11.41 3.74
C SER A 329 50.19 -11.44 5.27
N SER A 330 49.10 -10.87 5.80
CA SER A 330 48.78 -10.91 7.22
C SER A 330 48.28 -12.29 7.65
N ASP A 331 48.51 -12.64 8.92
CA ASP A 331 47.98 -13.86 9.54
C ASP A 331 46.48 -13.69 9.86
N VAL A 332 45.65 -14.06 8.88
CA VAL A 332 44.19 -14.03 8.98
C VAL A 332 43.67 -15.42 9.31
N THR A 333 42.84 -15.52 10.33
CA THR A 333 42.28 -16.78 10.82
C THR A 333 40.98 -17.17 10.12
N LYS A 334 40.17 -16.17 9.71
CA LYS A 334 38.86 -16.38 9.09
C LYS A 334 38.56 -15.34 8.03
N VAL A 335 37.87 -15.78 6.97
CA VAL A 335 37.24 -14.89 5.99
C VAL A 335 35.74 -15.17 5.96
N PHE A 336 34.92 -14.18 6.31
CA PHE A 336 33.47 -14.28 6.26
C PHE A 336 32.97 -13.92 4.87
N CYS A 337 32.34 -14.89 4.20
CA CYS A 337 31.85 -14.74 2.84
C CYS A 337 30.33 -14.93 2.80
N PRO A 338 29.55 -13.96 2.28
CA PRO A 338 28.15 -14.16 1.97
C PRO A 338 27.92 -15.43 1.15
N GLN A 339 26.82 -16.15 1.38
CA GLN A 339 26.41 -17.32 0.58
C GLN A 339 26.37 -17.03 -0.92
N ASP A 340 26.19 -15.76 -1.24
CA ASP A 340 26.00 -15.21 -2.57
C ASP A 340 27.31 -14.55 -3.08
N THR A 341 28.47 -15.00 -2.59
CA THR A 341 29.81 -14.60 -3.09
C THR A 341 30.17 -15.36 -4.36
N ASP A 342 30.71 -14.65 -5.37
CA ASP A 342 31.12 -15.29 -6.63
C ASP A 342 32.41 -16.11 -6.48
N ALA A 343 32.54 -17.19 -7.25
CA ALA A 343 33.65 -18.14 -7.15
C ALA A 343 35.05 -17.50 -7.31
N TRP A 344 35.14 -16.44 -8.11
CA TRP A 344 36.39 -15.68 -8.27
C TRP A 344 36.83 -14.98 -6.96
N LEU A 345 35.91 -14.38 -6.21
CA LEU A 345 36.21 -13.75 -4.92
C LEU A 345 36.63 -14.79 -3.87
N LEU A 346 35.98 -15.97 -3.88
CA LEU A 346 36.39 -17.09 -3.02
C LEU A 346 37.82 -17.53 -3.34
N ALA A 347 38.15 -17.74 -4.61
CA ALA A 347 39.50 -18.09 -5.03
C ALA A 347 40.53 -17.01 -4.66
N GLN A 348 40.16 -15.73 -4.80
CA GLN A 348 41.01 -14.61 -4.39
C GLN A 348 41.24 -14.60 -2.87
N ALA A 349 40.23 -14.91 -2.07
CA ALA A 349 40.34 -15.02 -0.62
C ALA A 349 41.28 -16.16 -0.21
N GLU A 350 41.11 -17.34 -0.81
CA GLU A 350 41.97 -18.52 -0.57
C GLU A 350 43.42 -18.27 -0.99
N GLN A 351 43.64 -17.54 -2.09
CA GLN A 351 44.98 -17.16 -2.53
C GLN A 351 45.64 -16.16 -1.59
N SER A 352 44.85 -15.20 -1.07
CA SER A 352 45.38 -14.10 -0.23
C SER A 352 45.59 -14.54 1.21
N TRP A 353 44.74 -15.44 1.73
CA TRP A 353 44.87 -15.98 3.08
C TRP A 353 44.71 -17.51 3.09
N PRO A 354 45.73 -18.26 2.66
CA PRO A 354 45.63 -19.73 2.49
C PRO A 354 45.38 -20.50 3.80
N SER A 355 45.74 -19.92 4.94
CA SER A 355 45.54 -20.51 6.27
C SER A 355 44.21 -20.11 6.91
N ALA A 356 43.47 -19.18 6.31
CA ALA A 356 42.20 -18.71 6.86
C ALA A 356 41.07 -19.71 6.58
N GLN A 357 40.20 -19.90 7.57
CA GLN A 357 38.95 -20.62 7.35
C GLN A 357 37.95 -19.73 6.59
N ILE A 358 37.49 -20.18 5.43
CA ILE A 358 36.36 -19.54 4.73
C ILE A 358 35.05 -19.93 5.45
N VAL A 359 34.34 -18.93 5.97
CA VAL A 359 33.09 -19.11 6.72
C VAL A 359 31.95 -18.50 5.92
N SER A 360 31.02 -19.35 5.47
CA SER A 360 29.81 -18.89 4.80
C SER A 360 28.85 -18.22 5.78
N VAL A 361 28.39 -17.02 5.46
CA VAL A 361 27.41 -16.25 6.24
C VAL A 361 26.21 -15.85 5.39
N PRO A 362 25.03 -15.56 5.97
CA PRO A 362 23.81 -15.31 5.20
C PRO A 362 23.87 -14.09 4.25
N ASN A 363 24.57 -13.02 4.61
CA ASN A 363 24.57 -11.77 3.85
C ASN A 363 25.81 -10.88 4.16
N VAL A 364 25.96 -9.80 3.38
CA VAL A 364 27.07 -8.83 3.47
C VAL A 364 27.16 -8.11 4.82
N THR A 365 26.02 -7.80 5.44
CA THR A 365 25.97 -7.10 6.72
C THR A 365 26.43 -8.00 7.88
N GLU A 366 26.09 -9.28 7.84
CA GLU A 366 26.58 -10.28 8.80
C GLU A 366 28.09 -10.52 8.63
N ALA A 367 28.59 -10.56 7.39
CA ALA A 367 30.02 -10.68 7.12
C ALA A 367 30.80 -9.53 7.80
N ALA A 368 30.33 -8.29 7.62
CA ALA A 368 30.94 -7.11 8.21
C ALA A 368 30.87 -7.13 9.75
N ALA A 369 29.71 -7.43 10.33
CA ALA A 369 29.53 -7.49 11.78
C ALA A 369 30.46 -8.54 12.44
N ARG A 370 30.62 -9.71 11.81
CA ARG A 370 31.51 -10.77 12.31
C ARG A 370 32.98 -10.42 12.19
N ALA A 371 33.42 -9.82 11.10
CA ALA A 371 34.81 -9.36 10.96
C ALA A 371 35.17 -8.22 11.93
N PHE A 372 34.19 -7.43 12.39
CA PHE A 372 34.43 -6.40 13.40
C PHE A 372 34.61 -6.97 14.82
N THR A 373 33.92 -8.05 15.12
CA THR A 373 33.88 -8.67 16.46
C THR A 373 34.96 -9.73 16.65
N GLU A 374 35.28 -10.51 15.62
CA GLU A 374 36.31 -11.55 15.66
C GLU A 374 37.68 -10.98 15.25
N GLY A 375 38.72 -11.22 16.06
CA GLY A 375 40.08 -10.78 15.77
C GLY A 375 40.69 -11.46 14.54
N SER A 376 41.66 -10.80 13.89
CA SER A 376 42.38 -11.32 12.73
C SER A 376 41.47 -11.95 11.68
N SER A 377 40.40 -11.24 11.31
CA SER A 377 39.35 -11.71 10.40
C SER A 377 39.11 -10.68 9.29
N VAL A 378 38.65 -11.18 8.13
CA VAL A 378 38.30 -10.38 6.96
C VAL A 378 36.85 -10.66 6.56
N ALA A 379 36.14 -9.65 6.05
CA ALA A 379 34.82 -9.79 5.44
C ALA A 379 34.88 -9.59 3.93
N VAL A 380 34.17 -10.43 3.18
CA VAL A 380 33.71 -10.10 1.83
C VAL A 380 32.37 -9.38 1.96
N THR A 381 32.32 -8.09 1.66
CA THR A 381 31.14 -7.26 1.93
C THR A 381 31.03 -6.09 0.95
N THR A 382 30.00 -5.25 1.08
CA THR A 382 29.89 -3.98 0.33
C THR A 382 30.66 -2.88 1.06
N LEU A 383 31.05 -1.83 0.34
CA LEU A 383 31.70 -0.66 0.96
C LEU A 383 30.82 -0.06 2.07
N SER A 384 29.51 0.11 1.80
CA SER A 384 28.57 0.67 2.77
C SER A 384 28.37 -0.22 4.01
N ALA A 385 28.38 -1.55 3.86
CA ALA A 385 28.31 -2.47 5.00
C ALA A 385 29.61 -2.47 5.82
N ALA A 386 30.78 -2.31 5.18
CA ALA A 386 32.05 -2.14 5.88
C ALA A 386 32.05 -0.84 6.71
N GLU A 387 31.73 0.30 6.08
CA GLU A 387 31.71 1.62 6.74
C GLU A 387 30.73 1.67 7.91
N SER A 388 29.52 1.14 7.73
CA SER A 388 28.49 1.11 8.80
C SER A 388 28.90 0.26 10.02
N ASN A 389 29.82 -0.70 9.84
CA ASN A 389 30.36 -1.53 10.91
C ASN A 389 31.75 -1.06 11.39
N GLY A 390 32.29 0.05 10.87
CA GLY A 390 33.62 0.54 11.24
C GLY A 390 34.76 -0.34 10.75
N LEU A 391 34.58 -1.02 9.62
CA LEU A 391 35.63 -1.71 8.89
C LEU A 391 36.20 -0.83 7.78
N GLU A 392 37.42 -1.14 7.38
CA GLU A 392 38.10 -0.47 6.27
C GLU A 392 38.46 -1.44 5.17
N GLN A 393 38.47 -0.94 3.95
CA GLN A 393 38.82 -1.74 2.78
C GLN A 393 40.29 -2.20 2.88
N VAL A 394 40.51 -3.49 2.66
CA VAL A 394 41.84 -4.08 2.55
C VAL A 394 42.38 -3.80 1.16
N GLU A 395 43.57 -3.20 1.08
CA GLU A 395 44.26 -3.01 -0.20
C GLU A 395 44.77 -4.36 -0.72
N MET A 396 44.25 -4.77 -1.89
CA MET A 396 44.68 -5.99 -2.56
C MET A 396 45.76 -5.65 -3.59
N SER A 397 46.97 -6.19 -3.42
CA SER A 397 48.15 -5.88 -4.25
C SER A 397 48.08 -6.38 -5.69
N HIS A 398 47.01 -7.05 -6.10
CA HIS A 398 46.71 -7.39 -7.48
C HIS A 398 45.20 -7.40 -7.72
N ALA A 399 44.53 -6.28 -7.50
CA ALA A 399 43.30 -6.06 -8.25
C ALA A 399 43.73 -5.88 -9.72
N VAL A 400 43.71 -6.95 -10.51
CA VAL A 400 43.36 -6.78 -11.91
C VAL A 400 41.97 -6.16 -11.84
N VAL A 401 41.95 -4.83 -11.86
CA VAL A 401 40.79 -4.04 -12.22
C VAL A 401 40.24 -4.78 -13.43
N SER A 402 39.07 -5.38 -13.28
CA SER A 402 38.29 -5.86 -14.41
C SER A 402 37.97 -4.62 -15.23
N ASP A 403 38.94 -4.22 -16.04
CA ASP A 403 38.91 -3.10 -16.94
C ASP A 403 37.88 -3.48 -18.01
N GLY A 404 36.63 -3.07 -17.79
CA GLY A 404 35.57 -3.03 -18.78
C GLY A 404 35.21 -4.33 -19.52
N ARG A 405 35.72 -5.50 -19.13
CA ARG A 405 35.45 -6.78 -19.78
C ARG A 405 34.94 -7.83 -18.80
N VAL A 406 33.87 -7.48 -18.09
CA VAL A 406 32.82 -8.49 -17.90
C VAL A 406 32.35 -8.81 -19.33
N SER A 407 32.57 -10.03 -19.80
CA SER A 407 31.90 -10.50 -21.01
C SER A 407 30.42 -10.12 -20.90
N GLU A 408 29.83 -9.59 -21.98
CA GLU A 408 28.51 -8.94 -22.04
C GLU A 408 27.29 -9.82 -21.60
N GLY A 409 27.45 -10.75 -20.66
CA GLY A 409 26.38 -11.59 -20.14
C GLY A 409 26.56 -12.16 -18.72
N ARG A 410 27.44 -11.63 -17.84
CA ARG A 410 27.61 -12.19 -16.47
C ARG A 410 27.86 -11.19 -15.33
N SER A 411 27.28 -9.99 -15.34
CA SER A 411 27.30 -9.17 -14.13
C SER A 411 26.25 -9.70 -13.14
N SER A 412 26.66 -10.13 -11.94
CA SER A 412 25.73 -10.51 -10.87
C SER A 412 24.89 -9.30 -10.47
N PHE A 413 23.56 -9.41 -10.54
CA PHE A 413 22.66 -8.28 -10.26
C PHE A 413 21.48 -8.67 -9.37
N ILE A 414 20.91 -7.66 -8.74
CA ILE A 414 19.63 -7.74 -8.04
C ILE A 414 18.72 -6.66 -8.60
N ARG A 415 17.51 -7.02 -9.00
CA ARG A 415 16.45 -6.07 -9.33
C ARG A 415 15.58 -5.84 -8.11
N PHE A 416 15.42 -4.58 -7.76
CA PHE A 416 14.57 -4.08 -6.70
C PHE A 416 13.35 -3.38 -7.26
N VAL A 417 12.27 -3.37 -6.48
CA VAL A 417 11.05 -2.65 -6.78
C VAL A 417 10.63 -1.79 -5.59
N VAL A 418 10.04 -0.64 -5.89
CA VAL A 418 9.36 0.20 -4.91
C VAL A 418 7.90 -0.19 -4.87
N VAL A 419 7.45 -0.68 -3.72
CA VAL A 419 6.04 -0.96 -3.45
C VAL A 419 5.39 0.22 -2.73
N SER A 420 4.20 0.60 -3.18
CA SER A 420 3.40 1.66 -2.56
C SER A 420 1.91 1.39 -2.77
N LYS A 421 1.03 2.22 -2.21
CA LYS A 421 -0.43 2.10 -2.44
C LYS A 421 -0.87 2.61 -3.82
N ASN A 422 -0.02 3.38 -4.49
CA ASN A 422 -0.30 3.97 -5.80
C ASN A 422 0.80 3.58 -6.80
N TYR A 423 0.57 3.92 -8.07
CA TYR A 423 1.57 3.83 -9.12
C TYR A 423 1.63 5.18 -9.87
N PRO A 424 2.78 5.55 -10.46
CA PRO A 424 2.94 6.80 -11.19
C PRO A 424 2.05 6.88 -12.44
N ALA A 425 1.97 8.07 -13.04
CA ALA A 425 1.34 8.26 -14.35
C ALA A 425 2.24 7.74 -15.48
N SER A 426 1.63 7.45 -16.64
CA SER A 426 2.34 7.00 -17.85
C SER A 426 3.43 7.99 -18.26
N THR A 427 4.62 7.46 -18.54
CA THR A 427 5.77 8.19 -19.08
C THR A 427 6.00 7.92 -20.56
N GLY A 428 5.24 6.98 -21.13
CA GLY A 428 5.41 6.49 -22.51
C GLY A 428 6.56 5.48 -22.66
N ASN A 429 7.30 5.20 -21.59
CA ASN A 429 8.36 4.19 -21.56
C ASN A 429 8.31 3.43 -20.23
N ASP A 430 7.21 2.70 -20.04
CA ASP A 430 6.84 2.05 -18.80
C ASP A 430 6.78 0.53 -18.93
N LYS A 431 6.79 -0.14 -17.79
CA LYS A 431 6.42 -1.53 -17.62
C LYS A 431 5.22 -1.66 -16.71
N SER A 432 4.48 -2.74 -16.89
CA SER A 432 3.38 -3.11 -16.02
C SER A 432 3.57 -4.53 -15.51
N CYS A 433 3.45 -4.71 -14.20
CA CYS A 433 3.34 -6.03 -13.59
C CYS A 433 1.86 -6.40 -13.45
N LEU A 434 1.50 -7.61 -13.84
CA LEU A 434 0.15 -8.15 -13.72
C LEU A 434 0.22 -9.58 -13.20
N SER A 435 -0.91 -10.04 -12.67
CA SER A 435 -1.14 -11.45 -12.46
C SER A 435 -2.27 -11.95 -13.34
N MET A 436 -2.09 -13.10 -13.96
CA MET A 436 -3.13 -13.80 -14.70
C MET A 436 -3.50 -15.08 -13.97
N ARG A 437 -4.73 -15.16 -13.47
CA ARG A 437 -5.31 -16.40 -12.99
C ARG A 437 -5.98 -17.12 -14.14
N ILE A 438 -5.37 -18.21 -14.56
CA ILE A 438 -5.79 -18.99 -15.73
C ILE A 438 -6.38 -20.33 -15.26
N LYS A 439 -7.42 -20.79 -15.95
CA LYS A 439 -7.95 -22.14 -15.76
C LYS A 439 -6.91 -23.18 -16.13
N HIS A 440 -6.88 -24.30 -15.41
CA HIS A 440 -5.90 -25.35 -15.68
C HIS A 440 -6.41 -26.34 -16.74
N GLU A 441 -6.55 -25.84 -17.97
CA GLU A 441 -7.08 -26.57 -19.13
C GLU A 441 -6.17 -26.37 -20.36
N VAL A 442 -6.18 -27.32 -21.30
CA VAL A 442 -5.36 -27.28 -22.52
C VAL A 442 -5.60 -25.97 -23.29
N GLY A 443 -4.51 -25.30 -23.69
CA GLY A 443 -4.57 -24.06 -24.47
C GLY A 443 -4.88 -22.79 -23.68
N SER A 444 -5.22 -22.86 -22.38
CA SER A 444 -5.65 -21.68 -21.61
C SER A 444 -4.58 -20.60 -21.50
N LEU A 445 -3.31 -20.97 -21.29
CA LEU A 445 -2.20 -20.00 -21.29
C LEU A 445 -1.97 -19.42 -22.68
N LEU A 446 -2.00 -20.25 -23.73
CA LEU A 446 -1.83 -19.81 -25.11
C LEU A 446 -2.87 -18.76 -25.49
N ASN A 447 -4.14 -18.99 -25.15
CA ASN A 447 -5.23 -18.03 -25.40
C ASN A 447 -4.95 -16.67 -24.75
N ALA A 448 -4.38 -16.64 -23.55
CA ALA A 448 -3.99 -15.39 -22.89
C ALA A 448 -2.79 -14.72 -23.59
N LEU A 449 -1.77 -15.51 -23.97
CA LEU A 449 -0.59 -14.99 -24.67
C LEU A 449 -0.92 -14.44 -26.08
N ASP A 450 -1.89 -15.05 -26.76
CA ASP A 450 -2.37 -14.56 -28.06
C ASP A 450 -2.99 -13.16 -27.95
N VAL A 451 -3.59 -12.79 -26.82
CA VAL A 451 -4.11 -11.42 -26.63
C VAL A 451 -2.98 -10.40 -26.63
N TRP A 452 -1.89 -10.67 -25.88
CA TRP A 452 -0.72 -9.78 -25.86
C TRP A 452 -0.10 -9.63 -27.25
N LYS A 453 0.08 -10.76 -27.95
CA LYS A 453 0.60 -10.80 -29.32
C LYS A 453 -0.25 -9.98 -30.28
N ASN A 454 -1.58 -10.12 -30.24
CA ASN A 454 -2.48 -9.44 -31.16
C ASN A 454 -2.55 -7.92 -30.95
N HIS A 455 -2.22 -7.44 -29.74
CA HIS A 455 -2.10 -6.01 -29.42
C HIS A 455 -0.66 -5.49 -29.56
N GLY A 456 0.29 -6.32 -30.01
CA GLY A 456 1.69 -5.94 -30.15
C GLY A 456 2.38 -5.61 -28.82
N ILE A 457 1.91 -6.17 -27.71
CA ILE A 457 2.44 -5.92 -26.36
C ILE A 457 3.53 -6.96 -26.06
N ASN A 458 4.74 -6.49 -25.79
CA ASN A 458 5.88 -7.35 -25.50
C ASN A 458 5.89 -7.77 -24.02
N LEU A 459 6.22 -9.04 -23.74
CA LEU A 459 6.42 -9.56 -22.39
C LEU A 459 7.91 -9.51 -22.04
N THR A 460 8.23 -9.06 -20.83
CA THR A 460 9.60 -9.10 -20.27
C THR A 460 9.76 -10.19 -19.22
N CYS A 461 8.68 -10.66 -18.61
CA CYS A 461 8.71 -11.76 -17.64
C CYS A 461 7.39 -12.56 -17.71
N LEU A 462 7.50 -13.88 -17.61
CA LEU A 462 6.36 -14.80 -17.48
C LEU A 462 6.73 -15.95 -16.54
N GLU A 463 6.18 -15.94 -15.33
CA GLU A 463 6.48 -16.93 -14.29
C GLU A 463 5.21 -17.63 -13.83
N SER A 464 5.27 -18.96 -13.74
CA SER A 464 4.19 -19.75 -13.15
C SER A 464 4.31 -19.79 -11.62
N ILE A 465 3.16 -19.72 -10.94
CA ILE A 465 3.02 -19.77 -9.49
C ILE A 465 1.96 -20.81 -9.16
N TYR A 466 2.38 -21.90 -8.53
CA TYR A 466 1.47 -23.00 -8.17
C TYR A 466 0.49 -22.59 -7.06
N ARG A 467 -0.79 -22.89 -7.23
CA ARG A 467 -1.85 -22.65 -6.23
C ARG A 467 -2.03 -23.87 -5.33
N GLN A 468 -1.56 -23.79 -4.08
CA GLN A 468 -1.58 -24.93 -3.16
C GLN A 468 -2.99 -25.41 -2.78
N GLU A 469 -3.97 -24.52 -2.63
CA GLU A 469 -5.31 -24.88 -2.11
C GLU A 469 -6.30 -25.39 -3.17
N GLN A 470 -6.13 -25.00 -4.44
CA GLN A 470 -7.13 -25.22 -5.50
C GLN A 470 -6.58 -26.00 -6.70
N GLY A 471 -5.27 -26.27 -6.74
CA GLY A 471 -4.60 -26.79 -7.91
C GLY A 471 -4.51 -25.80 -9.07
N GLY A 472 -3.60 -26.08 -10.01
CA GLY A 472 -3.31 -25.21 -11.16
C GLY A 472 -2.35 -24.06 -10.85
N TYR A 473 -2.26 -23.10 -11.77
CA TYR A 473 -1.24 -22.05 -11.77
C TYR A 473 -1.84 -20.65 -11.95
N ASP A 474 -1.38 -19.72 -11.13
CA ASP A 474 -1.41 -18.29 -11.45
C ASP A 474 -0.12 -17.94 -12.20
N PHE A 475 -0.14 -16.85 -12.96
CA PHE A 475 1.03 -16.38 -13.70
C PHE A 475 1.35 -14.95 -13.29
N PHE A 476 2.60 -14.70 -12.89
CA PHE A 476 3.13 -13.34 -12.79
C PHE A 476 3.67 -12.94 -14.17
N VAL A 477 3.26 -11.77 -14.64
CA VAL A 477 3.59 -11.27 -15.97
C VAL A 477 4.12 -9.86 -15.85
N GLU A 478 5.21 -9.57 -16.55
CA GLU A 478 5.68 -8.21 -16.77
C GLU A 478 5.61 -7.91 -18.28
N VAL A 479 5.02 -6.77 -18.63
CA VAL A 479 4.82 -6.32 -20.02
C VAL A 479 5.33 -4.90 -20.22
N LEU A 480 5.73 -4.59 -21.45
CA LEU A 480 6.02 -3.21 -21.86
C LEU A 480 4.72 -2.44 -22.08
N GLY A 481 4.63 -1.23 -21.54
CA GLY A 481 3.47 -0.35 -21.60
C GLY A 481 2.89 -0.03 -20.22
N HIS A 482 2.17 1.08 -20.13
CA HIS A 482 1.51 1.52 -18.91
C HIS A 482 0.06 1.01 -18.85
N PHE A 483 -0.44 0.67 -17.65
CA PHE A 483 -1.79 0.10 -17.50
C PHE A 483 -2.91 1.06 -17.94
N ASP A 484 -2.64 2.36 -17.88
CA ASP A 484 -3.60 3.40 -18.27
C ASP A 484 -3.55 3.73 -19.77
N ASP A 485 -2.59 3.19 -20.53
CA ASP A 485 -2.49 3.40 -21.98
C ASP A 485 -3.65 2.72 -22.70
N THR A 486 -4.20 3.35 -23.74
CA THR A 486 -5.37 2.85 -24.48
C THR A 486 -5.17 1.40 -24.98
N ASN A 487 -4.03 1.11 -25.62
CA ASN A 487 -3.73 -0.24 -26.15
C ASN A 487 -3.65 -1.29 -25.03
N MET A 488 -3.08 -0.92 -23.88
CA MET A 488 -2.96 -1.81 -22.72
C MET A 488 -4.35 -2.10 -22.10
N ARG A 489 -5.20 -1.07 -21.99
CA ARG A 489 -6.56 -1.23 -21.48
C ARG A 489 -7.41 -2.14 -22.36
N GLU A 490 -7.35 -1.96 -23.68
CA GLU A 490 -8.05 -2.81 -24.65
C GLU A 490 -7.58 -4.27 -24.57
N ALA A 491 -6.25 -4.48 -24.47
CA ALA A 491 -5.67 -5.81 -24.30
C ALA A 491 -6.13 -6.47 -22.98
N VAL A 492 -6.13 -5.73 -21.87
CA VAL A 492 -6.57 -6.23 -20.55
C VAL A 492 -8.06 -6.54 -20.55
N GLU A 493 -8.90 -5.72 -21.17
CA GLU A 493 -10.33 -5.98 -21.32
C GLU A 493 -10.57 -7.28 -22.10
N LYS A 494 -9.81 -7.50 -23.19
CA LYS A 494 -9.88 -8.75 -23.95
C LYS A 494 -9.38 -9.94 -23.12
N LEU A 495 -8.30 -9.78 -22.34
CA LEU A 495 -7.78 -10.82 -21.45
C LEU A 495 -8.78 -11.25 -20.38
N GLN A 496 -9.59 -10.32 -19.87
CA GLN A 496 -10.61 -10.64 -18.86
C GLN A 496 -11.66 -11.64 -19.34
N SER A 497 -11.80 -11.85 -20.66
CA SER A 497 -12.66 -12.90 -21.22
C SER A 497 -12.09 -14.32 -21.08
N VAL A 498 -10.77 -14.46 -20.90
CA VAL A 498 -10.07 -15.77 -20.85
C VAL A 498 -9.41 -16.04 -19.50
N CYS A 499 -9.07 -15.01 -18.72
CA CYS A 499 -8.44 -15.15 -17.41
C CYS A 499 -8.82 -13.99 -16.46
N THR A 500 -8.61 -14.16 -15.15
CA THR A 500 -8.75 -13.04 -14.22
C THR A 500 -7.42 -12.30 -14.12
N VAL A 501 -7.44 -10.99 -14.40
CA VAL A 501 -6.25 -10.14 -14.37
C VAL A 501 -6.27 -9.29 -13.10
N LYS A 502 -5.14 -9.25 -12.39
CA LYS A 502 -4.88 -8.27 -11.32
C LYS A 502 -3.73 -7.39 -11.75
N HIS A 503 -3.94 -6.08 -11.74
CA HIS A 503 -2.84 -5.13 -11.92
C HIS A 503 -1.98 -5.08 -10.66
N LEU A 504 -0.68 -5.25 -10.80
CA LEU A 504 0.30 -5.21 -9.71
C LEU A 504 1.16 -3.94 -9.72
N GLY A 505 0.92 -3.01 -10.65
CA GLY A 505 1.62 -1.73 -10.73
C GLY A 505 2.16 -1.44 -12.13
N SER A 506 2.30 -0.16 -12.44
CA SER A 506 2.91 0.33 -13.69
C SER A 506 3.93 1.41 -13.35
N PHE A 507 5.10 1.36 -13.99
CA PHE A 507 6.24 2.16 -13.56
C PHE A 507 7.22 2.39 -14.71
N PRO A 508 8.02 3.48 -14.65
CA PRO A 508 9.00 3.78 -15.68
C PRO A 508 10.08 2.69 -15.78
N ILE A 509 10.51 2.38 -17.00
CA ILE A 509 11.62 1.47 -17.25
C ILE A 509 12.93 2.12 -16.79
N VAL A 510 13.73 1.37 -16.03
CA VAL A 510 15.08 1.80 -15.66
C VAL A 510 16.01 1.79 -16.86
N LYS A 511 16.65 2.93 -17.13
CA LYS A 511 17.60 3.11 -18.24
C LYS A 511 19.06 2.82 -17.88
N ARG A 512 19.40 2.63 -16.58
CA ARG A 512 20.80 2.56 -16.13
C ARG A 512 21.01 1.50 -15.03
N LEU A 513 21.99 0.62 -15.23
CA LEU A 513 22.55 -0.24 -14.19
C LEU A 513 23.40 0.61 -13.24
N ILE A 514 23.16 0.49 -11.92
CA ILE A 514 23.94 1.17 -10.90
C ILE A 514 24.84 0.13 -10.21
N GLN A 515 26.13 0.43 -10.05
CA GLN A 515 27.04 -0.41 -9.29
C GLN A 515 26.83 -0.14 -7.79
N SER A 516 26.60 -1.21 -7.01
CA SER A 516 26.29 -1.14 -5.57
C SER A 516 27.45 -0.66 -4.72
#